data_AF-A0A7V8Z017-F1
#
_entry.id   AF-A0A7V8Z017-F1
#
_cell.length_a   1.000
_cell.length_b   1.000
_cell.length_c   1.000
_cell.angle_alpha   90.00
_cell.angle_beta   90.00
_cell.angle_gamma   90.00
#
_symmetry.space_group_name_H-M   'P 1'
#
loop_
_entity.id
_entity.type
_entity.pdbx_description
1 polymer ?
#
loop_
_entity_poly.entity_id
_entity_poly.type
_entity_poly.pdbx_seq_one_letter_code
_entity_poly.pdbx_strand_id
1 'polypeptide(L)'
;MSVLDKVRRWIDGESAEMVLEEAARDAQVKPRSRAEEFIVNIARAVEKVMQQEMVPLPQGTTIIPSEYAIFLSDEDDKEWQGVKRRGLEQGLYHILAERAKEIAGKRKLETKSFVIELRVDGTQEKGEVRVQHSWEDSATNKTGVLSRPKSAPLSAPPPNPLNPPSPNFNQHAIKPPQYSPPTHERENPSLQREIPAASIHANIQQAVPIPAEDSEELTNVRKRVSELYRLEIWLNNVRQNVIPIYQNEISIGRGSKSRPVDIPLAGDPEISRRHLTIIADGAGKFWVVSEGRNPAAINNNELATGQKIALIPGARLAVCSYILRIHPQ
;
A
#
# COMPACT_ATOMS: atom_id res chain seq x y z
N MET A 1 1.92 39.86 0.47
CA MET A 1 1.27 39.10 1.54
C MET A 1 2.09 37.89 1.87
N SER A 2 2.49 37.72 3.12
CA SER A 2 3.15 36.49 3.55
C SER A 2 2.09 35.41 3.77
N VAL A 3 2.40 34.17 3.43
CA VAL A 3 1.53 32.99 3.64
C VAL A 3 1.04 32.90 5.10
N LEU A 4 1.80 33.46 6.03
CA LEU A 4 1.46 33.54 7.46
C LEU A 4 0.29 34.49 7.78
N ASP A 5 0.10 35.58 7.02
CA ASP A 5 -1.03 36.49 7.21
C ASP A 5 -2.35 35.85 6.76
N LYS A 6 -2.28 35.00 5.73
CA LYS A 6 -3.41 34.18 5.26
C LYS A 6 -3.81 33.13 6.30
N VAL A 7 -2.83 32.47 6.91
CA VAL A 7 -3.05 31.44 7.94
C VAL A 7 -3.58 32.05 9.24
N ARG A 8 -3.14 33.25 9.63
CA ARG A 8 -3.64 33.95 10.81
C ARG A 8 -5.07 34.49 10.64
N ARG A 9 -5.41 35.07 9.48
CA ARG A 9 -6.79 35.53 9.19
C ARG A 9 -7.79 34.39 9.00
N TRP A 10 -7.32 33.20 8.61
CA TRP A 10 -8.12 31.98 8.53
C TRP A 10 -8.48 31.39 9.90
N ILE A 11 -7.62 31.57 10.91
CA ILE A 11 -7.88 31.16 12.29
C ILE A 11 -8.89 32.10 12.98
N ASP A 12 -8.94 33.38 12.59
CA ASP A 12 -9.80 34.41 13.22
C ASP A 12 -11.11 34.75 12.45
N GLY A 13 -11.33 34.24 11.23
CA GLY A 13 -12.66 34.24 10.59
C GLY A 13 -13.12 35.47 9.79
N GLU A 14 -12.21 36.35 9.31
CA GLU A 14 -12.57 37.55 8.52
C GLU A 14 -12.12 37.51 7.05
N SER A 15 -13.04 37.84 6.14
CA SER A 15 -12.91 37.84 4.67
C SER A 15 -11.81 38.75 4.10
N ALA A 16 -11.26 38.35 2.96
CA ALA A 16 -9.88 38.62 2.54
C ALA A 16 -9.58 39.98 1.83
N GLU A 17 -10.53 40.90 1.63
CA GLU A 17 -10.35 41.89 0.55
C GLU A 17 -9.74 43.27 0.94
N MET A 18 -9.52 43.60 2.22
CA MET A 18 -9.12 44.97 2.63
C MET A 18 -7.74 45.14 3.30
N VAL A 19 -6.88 44.12 3.34
CA VAL A 19 -5.67 44.09 4.22
C VAL A 19 -4.33 44.22 3.48
N LEU A 20 -4.36 44.56 2.19
CA LEU A 20 -3.15 44.66 1.37
C LEU A 20 -2.32 45.92 1.64
N GLU A 21 -2.92 46.99 2.16
CA GLU A 21 -2.26 48.30 2.29
C GLU A 21 -1.67 48.56 3.69
N GLU A 22 -2.28 47.99 4.74
CA GLU A 22 -1.81 48.13 6.13
C GLU A 22 -0.60 47.24 6.46
N ALA A 23 -0.46 46.09 5.78
CA ALA A 23 0.59 45.10 6.03
C ALA A 23 2.01 45.54 5.62
N ALA A 24 2.15 46.66 4.91
CA ALA A 24 3.47 47.21 4.56
C ALA A 24 4.16 47.91 5.75
N ARG A 25 3.42 48.30 6.79
CA ARG A 25 3.98 49.04 7.95
C ARG A 25 4.38 48.16 9.14
N ASP A 26 3.77 46.97 9.30
CA ASP A 26 3.90 46.16 10.52
C ASP A 26 4.94 45.02 10.46
N ALA A 27 5.64 44.84 9.33
CA ALA A 27 6.52 43.71 9.06
C ALA A 27 7.82 43.63 9.91
N GLN A 28 8.01 44.49 10.92
CA GLN A 28 9.26 44.56 11.71
C GLN A 28 9.19 43.94 13.12
N VAL A 29 8.04 43.51 13.66
CA VAL A 29 7.90 43.50 15.15
C VAL A 29 7.57 42.17 15.86
N LYS A 30 7.28 41.01 15.23
CA LYS A 30 6.81 39.83 16.04
C LYS A 30 7.60 38.52 15.92
N PRO A 31 8.15 37.97 17.03
CA PRO A 31 8.74 36.64 17.06
C PRO A 31 7.66 35.56 16.86
N ARG A 32 7.95 34.56 16.01
CA ARG A 32 7.05 33.44 15.68
C ARG A 32 6.92 32.48 16.85
N SER A 33 5.78 31.77 16.94
CA SER A 33 5.56 30.74 17.95
C SER A 33 6.23 29.40 17.57
N ARG A 34 6.60 28.59 18.56
CA ARG A 34 7.24 27.27 18.36
C ARG A 34 6.44 26.33 17.45
N ALA A 35 5.11 26.38 17.52
CA ALA A 35 4.22 25.57 16.68
C ALA A 35 4.23 26.01 15.21
N GLU A 36 4.33 27.33 14.95
CA GLU A 36 4.43 27.85 13.59
C GLU A 36 5.78 27.50 12.97
N GLU A 37 6.87 27.58 13.73
CA GLU A 37 8.19 27.15 13.26
C GLU A 37 8.19 25.67 12.88
N PHE A 38 7.50 24.83 13.64
CA PHE A 38 7.36 23.41 13.35
C PHE A 38 6.59 23.15 12.04
N ILE A 39 5.45 23.81 11.82
CA ILE A 39 4.69 23.70 10.57
C ILE A 39 5.53 24.16 9.38
N VAL A 40 6.24 25.28 9.52
CA VAL A 40 7.12 25.81 8.48
C VAL A 40 8.26 24.85 8.18
N ASN A 41 8.81 24.18 9.20
CA ASN A 41 9.87 23.19 9.02
C ASN A 41 9.36 21.99 8.20
N ILE A 42 8.20 21.45 8.54
CA ILE A 42 7.55 20.37 7.79
C ILE A 42 7.29 20.80 6.34
N ALA A 43 6.65 21.96 6.14
CA ALA A 43 6.31 22.45 4.81
C ALA A 43 7.57 22.61 3.94
N ARG A 44 8.67 23.11 4.50
CA ARG A 44 9.95 23.25 3.81
C ARG A 44 10.58 21.89 3.48
N ALA A 45 10.49 20.92 4.38
CA ALA A 45 11.00 19.58 4.14
C ALA A 45 10.25 18.90 2.99
N VAL A 46 8.91 19.01 2.97
CA VAL A 46 8.09 18.48 1.88
C VAL A 46 8.36 19.22 0.57
N GLU A 47 8.44 20.55 0.59
CA GLU A 47 8.76 21.36 -0.59
C GLU A 47 10.11 20.95 -1.21
N LYS A 48 11.13 20.68 -0.39
CA LYS A 48 12.43 20.20 -0.86
C LYS A 48 12.28 18.88 -1.61
N VAL A 49 11.52 17.93 -1.08
CA VAL A 49 11.26 16.65 -1.73
C VAL A 49 10.47 16.85 -3.03
N MET A 50 9.44 17.71 -3.02
CA MET A 50 8.67 18.04 -4.22
C MET A 50 9.55 18.59 -5.34
N GLN A 51 10.49 19.47 -5.02
CA GLN A 51 11.39 20.08 -6.01
C GLN A 51 12.46 19.12 -6.52
N GLN A 52 12.93 18.21 -5.68
CA GLN A 52 13.91 17.19 -6.07
C GLN A 52 13.28 16.13 -6.98
N GLU A 53 12.05 15.75 -6.67
CA GLU A 53 11.36 14.67 -7.37
C GLU A 53 10.49 15.17 -8.52
N MET A 54 10.24 16.47 -8.69
CA MET A 54 9.42 16.93 -9.82
C MET A 54 10.04 16.54 -11.16
N VAL A 55 9.24 15.91 -12.01
CA VAL A 55 9.66 15.52 -13.36
C VAL A 55 8.89 16.37 -14.38
N PRO A 56 9.58 17.23 -15.13
CA PRO A 56 8.96 17.93 -16.26
C PRO A 56 8.86 16.98 -17.46
N LEU A 57 7.66 16.85 -18.01
CA LEU A 57 7.37 16.08 -19.21
C LEU A 57 7.58 16.92 -20.48
N PRO A 58 7.92 16.30 -21.62
CA PRO A 58 8.13 17.01 -22.89
C PRO A 58 6.86 17.68 -23.42
N GLN A 59 5.68 17.26 -22.96
CA GLN A 59 4.39 17.86 -23.30
C GLN A 59 4.09 19.18 -22.55
N GLY A 60 5.05 19.68 -21.75
CA GLY A 60 4.88 20.92 -20.98
C GLY A 60 4.06 20.76 -19.70
N THR A 61 3.77 19.52 -19.29
CA THR A 61 3.22 19.19 -17.98
C THR A 61 4.34 18.88 -16.99
N THR A 62 4.07 19.08 -15.70
CA THR A 62 4.96 18.64 -14.62
C THR A 62 4.21 17.66 -13.75
N ILE A 63 4.85 16.53 -13.43
CA ILE A 63 4.35 15.57 -12.45
C ILE A 63 5.12 15.74 -11.14
N ILE A 64 4.39 15.59 -10.04
CA ILE A 64 4.93 15.58 -8.67
C ILE A 64 4.45 14.32 -7.96
N PRO A 65 5.17 13.84 -6.92
CA PRO A 65 4.72 12.72 -6.11
C PRO A 65 3.31 12.95 -5.55
N SER A 66 2.53 11.87 -5.51
CA SER A 66 1.12 11.85 -5.12
C SER A 66 0.92 11.63 -3.62
N GLU A 67 1.93 11.16 -2.89
CA GLU A 67 1.84 10.92 -1.46
C GLU A 67 3.10 11.34 -0.72
N TYR A 68 2.92 11.93 0.46
CA TYR A 68 3.98 12.35 1.37
C TYR A 68 3.72 11.77 2.77
N ALA A 69 4.57 10.85 3.21
CA ALA A 69 4.58 10.32 4.56
C ALA A 69 5.57 11.13 5.41
N ILE A 70 5.05 11.87 6.39
CA ILE A 70 5.80 12.73 7.30
C ILE A 70 5.96 11.97 8.61
N PHE A 71 7.20 11.61 8.94
CA PHE A 71 7.56 10.98 10.19
C PHE A 71 7.89 12.04 11.22
N LEU A 72 7.21 11.94 12.36
CA LEU A 72 7.37 12.78 13.53
C LEU A 72 7.98 11.95 14.68
N SER A 73 8.73 12.62 15.55
CA SER A 73 9.20 12.03 16.81
C SER A 73 8.02 11.68 17.74
N ASP A 74 8.24 10.75 18.67
CA ASP A 74 7.23 10.39 19.69
C ASP A 74 6.83 11.59 20.58
N GLU A 75 7.77 12.53 20.82
CA GLU A 75 7.50 13.73 21.61
C GLU A 75 6.63 14.74 20.86
N ASP A 76 6.93 14.98 19.58
CA ASP A 76 6.16 15.91 18.77
C ASP A 76 4.78 15.31 18.48
N ASP A 77 4.67 14.00 18.28
CA ASP A 77 3.39 13.35 18.07
C ASP A 77 2.42 13.62 19.22
N LYS A 78 2.90 13.55 20.48
CA LYS A 78 2.09 13.86 21.68
C LYS A 78 1.53 15.28 21.67
N GLU A 79 2.25 16.24 21.11
CA GLU A 79 1.79 17.63 20.98
C GLU A 79 0.75 17.78 19.85
N TRP A 80 0.82 16.92 18.82
CA TRP A 80 0.03 16.95 17.59
C TRP A 80 -0.98 15.79 17.48
N GLN A 81 -1.70 15.48 18.57
CA GLN A 81 -2.76 14.46 18.56
C GLN A 81 -4.18 15.04 18.39
N GLY A 82 -5.10 14.18 17.93
CA GLY A 82 -6.54 14.47 17.88
C GLY A 82 -6.90 15.61 16.93
N VAL A 83 -7.55 16.66 17.44
CA VAL A 83 -8.03 17.80 16.63
C VAL A 83 -6.85 18.58 16.04
N LYS A 84 -5.74 18.69 16.78
CA LYS A 84 -4.52 19.36 16.29
C LYS A 84 -3.89 18.62 15.11
N ARG A 85 -3.91 17.28 15.13
CA ARG A 85 -3.45 16.47 13.99
C ARG A 85 -4.24 16.78 12.73
N ARG A 86 -5.56 16.75 12.84
CA ARG A 86 -6.46 17.01 11.70
C ARG A 86 -6.30 18.43 11.16
N GLY A 87 -6.16 19.41 12.06
CA GLY A 87 -5.89 20.80 11.67
C GLY A 87 -4.53 20.96 10.99
N LEU A 88 -3.50 20.26 11.47
CA LEU A 88 -2.17 20.24 10.86
C LEU A 88 -2.20 19.61 9.46
N GLU A 89 -2.82 18.44 9.32
CA GLU A 89 -3.00 17.74 8.03
C GLU A 89 -3.72 18.63 7.01
N GLN A 90 -4.85 19.23 7.41
CA GLN A 90 -5.61 20.12 6.55
C GLN A 90 -4.84 21.40 6.20
N GLY A 91 -4.14 22.00 7.16
CA GLY A 91 -3.32 23.19 6.94
C GLY A 91 -2.16 22.93 5.99
N LEU A 92 -1.42 21.83 6.22
CA LEU A 92 -0.33 21.40 5.34
C LEU A 92 -0.83 21.11 3.93
N TYR A 93 -2.00 20.47 3.78
CA TYR A 93 -2.59 20.22 2.48
C TYR A 93 -2.81 21.50 1.67
N HIS A 94 -3.38 22.54 2.29
CA HIS A 94 -3.61 23.82 1.60
C HIS A 94 -2.30 24.52 1.22
N ILE A 95 -1.34 24.59 2.14
CA ILE A 95 -0.05 25.24 1.90
C ILE A 95 0.70 24.54 0.76
N LEU A 96 0.77 23.21 0.81
CA LEU A 96 1.47 22.43 -0.20
C LEU A 96 0.75 22.46 -1.55
N ALA A 97 -0.58 22.60 -1.59
CA ALA A 97 -1.32 22.74 -2.83
C ALA A 97 -1.05 24.08 -3.52
N GLU A 98 -0.98 25.17 -2.74
CA GLU A 98 -0.59 26.48 -3.27
C GLU A 98 0.87 26.45 -3.78
N ARG A 99 1.77 25.83 -3.03
CA ARG A 99 3.18 25.65 -3.43
C ARG A 99 3.36 24.76 -4.65
N ALA A 100 2.65 23.64 -4.75
CA ALA A 100 2.67 22.76 -5.92
C ALA A 100 2.33 23.54 -7.20
N LYS A 101 1.32 24.40 -7.11
CA LYS A 101 0.89 25.26 -8.21
C LYS A 101 1.94 26.32 -8.56
N GLU A 102 2.60 26.90 -7.55
CA GLU A 102 3.68 27.87 -7.74
C GLU A 102 4.93 27.24 -8.38
N ILE A 103 5.32 26.03 -7.95
CA ILE A 103 6.45 25.26 -8.49
C ILE A 103 6.20 24.86 -9.95
N ALA A 104 4.96 24.45 -10.27
CA ALA A 104 4.57 24.19 -11.66
C ALA A 104 4.57 25.48 -12.51
N GLY A 105 4.32 26.63 -11.90
CA GLY A 105 4.37 27.95 -12.53
C GLY A 105 3.39 28.05 -13.71
N LYS A 106 3.93 28.20 -14.92
CA LYS A 106 3.14 28.24 -16.17
C LYS A 106 2.82 26.85 -16.74
N ARG A 107 3.46 25.80 -16.22
CA ARG A 107 3.28 24.41 -16.67
C ARG A 107 2.04 23.83 -16.01
N LYS A 108 1.30 23.00 -16.74
CA LYS A 108 0.09 22.36 -16.20
C LYS A 108 0.50 21.22 -15.26
N LEU A 109 0.04 21.28 -14.01
CA LEU A 109 0.22 20.19 -13.05
C LEU A 109 -0.73 19.05 -13.41
N GLU A 110 -0.19 17.83 -13.60
CA GLU A 110 -0.99 16.66 -13.95
C GLU A 110 -1.55 15.95 -12.70
N THR A 111 -0.81 15.99 -11.59
CA THR A 111 -1.23 15.43 -10.30
C THR A 111 -2.47 16.17 -9.78
N LYS A 112 -3.62 15.49 -9.76
CA LYS A 112 -4.93 16.08 -9.41
C LYS A 112 -5.09 16.33 -7.91
N SER A 113 -4.48 15.48 -7.08
CA SER A 113 -4.52 15.53 -5.62
C SER A 113 -3.32 14.79 -5.08
N PHE A 114 -2.84 15.18 -3.90
CA PHE A 114 -1.82 14.45 -3.17
C PHE A 114 -2.27 14.18 -1.74
N VAL A 115 -1.78 13.10 -1.14
CA VAL A 115 -2.12 12.65 0.21
C VAL A 115 -0.97 12.97 1.15
N ILE A 116 -1.29 13.45 2.35
CA ILE A 116 -0.33 13.68 3.42
C ILE A 116 -0.66 12.71 4.54
N GLU A 117 0.29 11.87 4.91
CA GLU A 117 0.15 10.94 6.03
C GLU A 117 1.15 11.31 7.13
N LEU A 118 0.68 11.52 8.35
CA LEU A 118 1.54 11.71 9.51
C LEU A 118 1.77 10.36 10.19
N ARG A 119 3.04 9.95 10.28
CA ARG A 119 3.49 8.72 10.96
C ARG A 119 4.40 9.07 12.12
N VAL A 120 4.52 8.15 13.06
CA VAL A 120 5.41 8.27 14.22
C VAL A 120 6.62 7.37 14.01
N ASP A 121 7.81 7.92 14.17
CA ASP A 121 9.07 7.19 14.20
C ASP A 121 9.73 7.40 15.58
N GLY A 122 9.73 6.35 16.39
CA GLY A 122 10.31 6.38 17.74
C GLY A 122 11.84 6.44 17.76
N THR A 123 12.50 6.35 16.60
CA THR A 123 13.96 6.48 16.48
C THR A 123 14.42 7.92 16.23
N GLN A 124 13.47 8.84 16.05
CA GLN A 124 13.73 10.22 15.65
C GLN A 124 13.84 11.17 16.84
N GLU A 125 14.75 12.15 16.77
CA GLU A 125 14.89 13.17 17.81
C GLU A 125 13.79 14.24 17.74
N LYS A 126 13.51 14.90 18.86
CA LYS A 126 12.50 15.96 18.93
C LYS A 126 12.83 17.09 17.94
N GLY A 127 11.86 17.44 17.09
CA GLY A 127 12.01 18.46 16.06
C GLY A 127 12.66 17.98 14.76
N GLU A 128 13.15 16.73 14.71
CA GLU A 128 13.58 16.10 13.47
C GLU A 128 12.34 15.64 12.69
N VAL A 129 12.30 15.99 11.40
CA VAL A 129 11.20 15.64 10.50
C VAL A 129 11.79 14.89 9.32
N ARG A 130 11.24 13.70 9.02
CA ARG A 130 11.59 12.93 7.83
C ARG A 130 10.39 12.87 6.92
N VAL A 131 10.62 13.13 5.64
CA VAL A 131 9.57 13.07 4.62
C VAL A 131 9.95 11.99 3.64
N GLN A 132 9.08 11.00 3.49
CA GLN A 132 9.14 10.04 2.39
C GLN A 132 8.06 10.38 1.38
N HIS A 133 8.35 10.19 0.10
CA HIS A 133 7.37 10.40 -0.97
C HIS A 133 7.06 9.08 -1.67
N SER A 134 5.87 8.99 -2.25
CA SER A 134 5.48 7.93 -3.16
C SER A 134 4.82 8.54 -4.40
N TRP A 135 5.09 7.92 -5.55
CA TRP A 135 4.42 8.22 -6.82
C TRP A 135 3.13 7.42 -6.99
N GLU A 136 3.00 6.32 -6.26
CA GLU A 136 1.80 5.48 -6.24
C GLU A 136 0.86 5.90 -5.12
N ASP A 137 -0.44 5.87 -5.43
CA ASP A 137 -1.50 6.15 -4.48
C ASP A 137 -1.67 4.95 -3.54
N SER A 138 -1.27 5.08 -2.26
CA SER A 138 -1.41 4.00 -1.27
C SER A 138 -2.86 3.62 -0.94
N ALA A 139 -3.88 4.38 -1.40
CA ALA A 139 -5.26 3.91 -1.34
C ALA A 139 -5.52 2.76 -2.33
N THR A 140 -4.62 2.54 -3.30
CA THR A 140 -4.78 1.52 -4.35
C THR A 140 -4.04 0.22 -4.04
N ASN A 141 -2.95 0.24 -3.24
CA ASN A 141 -2.06 -0.92 -3.07
C ASN A 141 -1.71 -1.20 -1.59
N LYS A 142 -2.66 -1.70 -0.80
CA LYS A 142 -2.32 -2.39 0.47
C LYS A 142 -1.79 -3.79 0.17
N THR A 143 -0.49 -3.88 -0.13
CA THR A 143 0.23 -5.16 -0.11
C THR A 143 0.32 -5.65 1.33
N GLY A 144 -0.57 -6.56 1.71
CA GLY A 144 -0.52 -7.23 3.00
C GLY A 144 0.69 -8.17 3.06
N VAL A 145 1.72 -7.80 3.82
CA VAL A 145 2.81 -8.72 4.17
C VAL A 145 2.26 -9.69 5.24
N LEU A 146 1.84 -10.88 4.81
CA LEU A 146 1.56 -11.98 5.73
C LEU A 146 2.86 -12.36 6.43
N SER A 147 2.93 -12.13 7.75
CA SER A 147 4.03 -12.63 8.57
C SER A 147 4.12 -14.16 8.42
N ARG A 148 5.32 -14.65 8.14
CA ARG A 148 5.63 -16.09 8.05
C ARG A 148 5.09 -16.81 9.30
N PRO A 149 4.25 -17.86 9.17
CA PRO A 149 3.85 -18.65 10.32
C PRO A 149 5.11 -19.25 10.95
N LYS A 150 5.30 -18.95 12.25
CA LYS A 150 6.35 -19.54 13.07
C LYS A 150 6.12 -21.04 13.08
N SER A 151 7.03 -21.80 12.47
CA SER A 151 7.05 -23.25 12.52
C SER A 151 7.02 -23.68 13.98
N ALA A 152 5.90 -24.30 14.38
CA ALA A 152 5.81 -24.98 15.66
C ALA A 152 6.76 -26.19 15.66
N PRO A 153 7.39 -26.51 16.80
CA PRO A 153 8.35 -27.60 16.91
C PRO A 153 7.68 -28.97 16.67
N LEU A 154 8.41 -29.81 15.93
CA LEU A 154 8.11 -31.21 15.63
C LEU A 154 7.61 -31.97 16.87
N SER A 155 6.38 -32.48 16.77
CA SER A 155 5.82 -33.46 17.70
C SER A 155 6.50 -34.81 17.48
N ALA A 156 6.85 -35.49 18.58
CA ALA A 156 7.53 -36.77 18.64
C ALA A 156 6.80 -37.91 17.86
N PRO A 157 7.53 -38.95 17.41
CA PRO A 157 6.96 -40.05 16.63
C PRO A 157 6.07 -40.97 17.47
N PRO A 158 5.08 -41.65 16.87
CA PRO A 158 4.17 -42.54 17.57
C PRO A 158 4.86 -43.86 18.00
N PRO A 159 4.34 -44.54 19.04
CA PRO A 159 4.94 -45.75 19.59
C PRO A 159 4.68 -46.98 18.70
N ASN A 160 5.73 -47.77 18.45
CA ASN A 160 5.64 -49.08 17.82
C ASN A 160 4.87 -50.09 18.71
N PRO A 161 4.01 -50.95 18.13
CA PRO A 161 3.36 -52.03 18.86
C PRO A 161 4.33 -53.19 19.16
N LEU A 162 4.20 -53.72 20.37
CA LEU A 162 4.88 -54.89 20.92
C LEU A 162 4.62 -56.16 20.09
N ASN A 163 5.68 -56.94 19.84
CA ASN A 163 5.59 -58.33 19.42
C ASN A 163 6.39 -59.22 20.41
N PRO A 164 5.78 -60.23 21.06
CA PRO A 164 6.50 -61.25 21.82
C PRO A 164 6.57 -62.60 21.02
N PRO A 165 7.23 -63.65 21.51
CA PRO A 165 8.59 -64.06 21.14
C PRO A 165 8.64 -65.31 20.26
N SER A 166 9.74 -65.50 19.52
CA SER A 166 10.05 -66.72 18.78
C SER A 166 10.74 -67.79 19.65
N PRO A 167 10.55 -69.09 19.38
CA PRO A 167 11.49 -70.13 19.82
C PRO A 167 12.40 -70.65 18.68
N ASN A 168 13.68 -70.80 19.04
CA ASN A 168 14.79 -71.62 18.53
C ASN A 168 14.62 -72.51 17.27
N PHE A 169 15.66 -72.55 16.41
CA PHE A 169 16.72 -73.60 16.44
C PHE A 169 17.87 -73.32 15.43
N ASN A 170 19.10 -73.57 15.90
CA ASN A 170 20.40 -73.87 15.24
C ASN A 170 20.27 -74.74 13.96
N GLN A 171 21.18 -74.84 12.95
CA GLN A 171 22.65 -74.72 12.87
C GLN A 171 23.15 -75.05 11.42
N HIS A 172 24.41 -74.68 11.10
CA HIS A 172 25.39 -75.23 10.12
C HIS A 172 25.50 -74.77 8.63
N ALA A 173 26.66 -74.13 8.36
CA ALA A 173 27.67 -74.20 7.24
C ALA A 173 27.25 -74.55 5.79
N ILE A 174 27.79 -73.91 4.74
CA ILE A 174 29.05 -74.26 4.01
C ILE A 174 29.55 -73.07 3.12
N LYS A 175 30.86 -73.05 2.83
CA LYS A 175 31.74 -72.06 2.15
C LYS A 175 31.65 -72.00 0.58
N PRO A 176 32.38 -71.06 -0.10
CA PRO A 176 32.09 -70.52 -1.46
C PRO A 176 32.97 -71.13 -2.59
N PRO A 177 32.91 -70.55 -3.82
CA PRO A 177 34.15 -70.19 -4.51
C PRO A 177 34.15 -68.86 -5.30
N GLN A 178 35.38 -68.38 -5.56
CA GLN A 178 35.82 -67.18 -6.30
C GLN A 178 35.89 -67.39 -7.83
N TYR A 179 35.91 -66.29 -8.61
CA TYR A 179 36.74 -66.17 -9.83
C TYR A 179 36.94 -64.71 -10.29
N SER A 180 38.08 -64.40 -10.91
CA SER A 180 38.52 -63.12 -11.52
C SER A 180 39.30 -63.41 -12.84
N PRO A 181 39.97 -62.43 -13.50
CA PRO A 181 39.55 -61.49 -14.55
C PRO A 181 40.11 -61.85 -15.97
N PRO A 182 40.17 -60.93 -16.96
CA PRO A 182 41.50 -60.38 -17.33
C PRO A 182 41.55 -58.93 -17.89
N THR A 183 42.79 -58.45 -17.94
CA THR A 183 43.40 -57.16 -18.32
C THR A 183 43.60 -56.98 -19.84
N HIS A 184 43.72 -55.73 -20.33
CA HIS A 184 44.58 -55.40 -21.48
C HIS A 184 45.21 -54.00 -21.37
N GLU A 185 46.55 -53.98 -21.38
CA GLU A 185 47.45 -52.84 -21.65
C GLU A 185 47.69 -52.68 -23.16
N ARG A 186 48.03 -51.45 -23.57
CA ARG A 186 48.90 -50.97 -24.69
C ARG A 186 48.91 -49.44 -24.59
N GLU A 187 49.91 -48.61 -24.91
CA GLU A 187 51.34 -48.65 -25.22
C GLU A 187 51.79 -47.15 -25.25
N ASN A 188 53.07 -46.84 -25.00
CA ASN A 188 53.71 -45.50 -24.96
C ASN A 188 54.37 -45.18 -26.36
N PRO A 189 55.17 -44.11 -26.66
CA PRO A 189 55.56 -42.86 -25.94
C PRO A 189 55.81 -41.56 -26.79
N SER A 190 56.06 -40.45 -26.08
CA SER A 190 57.05 -39.34 -26.30
C SER A 190 57.04 -38.35 -27.50
N LEU A 191 57.16 -37.04 -27.18
CA LEU A 191 58.28 -36.16 -27.62
C LEU A 191 58.35 -34.82 -26.84
N GLN A 192 59.57 -34.52 -26.37
CA GLN A 192 60.04 -33.33 -25.63
C GLN A 192 60.10 -32.04 -26.45
N ARG A 193 59.97 -30.87 -25.78
CA ARG A 193 60.92 -29.73 -25.91
C ARG A 193 60.74 -28.65 -24.81
N GLU A 194 61.77 -28.60 -23.96
CA GLU A 194 62.56 -27.49 -23.35
C GLU A 194 61.96 -26.12 -22.95
N ILE A 195 62.52 -25.64 -21.83
CA ILE A 195 62.23 -24.47 -20.96
C ILE A 195 63.06 -23.24 -21.43
N PRO A 196 62.74 -21.99 -21.04
CA PRO A 196 63.50 -21.38 -19.93
C PRO A 196 62.68 -20.45 -19.00
N ALA A 197 63.18 -20.34 -17.76
CA ALA A 197 62.63 -19.52 -16.69
C ALA A 197 63.02 -18.03 -16.80
N ALA A 198 62.08 -17.13 -16.50
CA ALA A 198 62.34 -15.82 -15.90
C ALA A 198 61.05 -15.29 -15.24
N SER A 199 61.16 -15.01 -13.95
CA SER A 199 60.14 -14.59 -12.98
C SER A 199 59.55 -13.19 -13.22
N ILE A 200 58.27 -12.98 -12.85
CA ILE A 200 57.77 -11.86 -12.01
C ILE A 200 56.30 -12.12 -11.63
N HIS A 201 55.99 -11.88 -10.35
CA HIS A 201 54.68 -11.97 -9.70
C HIS A 201 53.59 -11.12 -10.37
N ALA A 202 52.38 -11.68 -10.52
CA ALA A 202 51.13 -11.11 -10.00
C ALA A 202 49.91 -11.91 -10.52
N ASN A 203 49.24 -12.59 -9.58
CA ASN A 203 47.79 -12.69 -9.44
C ASN A 203 46.93 -13.33 -10.55
N ILE A 204 45.89 -14.06 -10.12
CA ILE A 204 44.73 -14.56 -10.88
C ILE A 204 44.91 -15.97 -11.49
N GLN A 205 44.46 -17.01 -10.76
CA GLN A 205 43.53 -18.06 -11.25
C GLN A 205 43.42 -19.24 -10.28
N GLN A 206 42.30 -19.32 -9.56
CA GLN A 206 41.46 -20.53 -9.49
C GLN A 206 40.18 -20.19 -8.70
N ALA A 207 39.16 -19.71 -9.42
CA ALA A 207 37.81 -19.73 -8.90
C ALA A 207 37.34 -21.20 -8.88
N VAL A 208 36.89 -21.66 -7.72
CA VAL A 208 36.18 -22.93 -7.56
C VAL A 208 34.95 -22.90 -8.48
N PRO A 209 34.66 -23.97 -9.25
CA PRO A 209 33.41 -24.04 -10.02
C PRO A 209 32.23 -23.93 -9.06
N ILE A 210 31.47 -22.84 -9.19
CA ILE A 210 30.22 -22.64 -8.47
C ILE A 210 29.23 -23.68 -9.03
N PRO A 211 28.60 -24.52 -8.20
CA PRO A 211 27.58 -25.45 -8.67
C PRO A 211 26.45 -24.67 -9.35
N ALA A 212 26.05 -25.13 -10.53
CA ALA A 212 24.92 -24.60 -11.28
C ALA A 212 23.61 -24.97 -10.57
N GLU A 213 23.27 -24.25 -9.50
CA GLU A 213 21.96 -24.26 -8.87
C GLU A 213 21.51 -22.82 -8.55
N ASP A 214 21.60 -21.95 -9.55
CA ASP A 214 20.69 -20.80 -9.65
C ASP A 214 19.71 -21.12 -10.77
N SER A 215 18.69 -21.91 -10.45
CA SER A 215 17.45 -21.82 -11.19
C SER A 215 16.96 -20.40 -10.98
N GLU A 216 17.06 -19.57 -12.02
CA GLU A 216 16.48 -18.23 -12.06
C GLU A 216 15.04 -18.34 -11.53
N GLU A 217 14.81 -17.91 -10.29
CA GLU A 217 13.48 -17.77 -9.74
C GLU A 217 12.81 -16.63 -10.52
N LEU A 218 12.22 -17.00 -11.65
CA LEU A 218 11.34 -16.17 -12.44
C LEU A 218 10.36 -15.52 -11.48
N THR A 219 10.46 -14.20 -11.40
CA THR A 219 9.63 -13.37 -10.55
C THR A 219 8.19 -13.64 -10.97
N ASN A 220 7.44 -14.35 -10.13
CA ASN A 220 6.08 -14.75 -10.46
C ASN A 220 5.20 -13.51 -10.36
N VAL A 221 5.09 -12.76 -11.47
CA VAL A 221 4.22 -11.61 -11.60
C VAL A 221 2.78 -12.13 -11.58
N ARG A 222 2.17 -12.12 -10.39
CA ARG A 222 0.73 -12.39 -10.26
C ARG A 222 -0.01 -11.46 -11.23
N LYS A 223 -0.82 -12.05 -12.12
CA LYS A 223 -1.71 -11.27 -13.01
C LYS A 223 -2.43 -10.22 -12.16
N ARG A 224 -2.34 -8.96 -12.58
CA ARG A 224 -3.05 -7.83 -11.96
C ARG A 224 -4.51 -8.24 -11.76
N VAL A 225 -5.05 -8.04 -10.56
CA VAL A 225 -6.46 -8.29 -10.27
C VAL A 225 -7.25 -7.37 -11.22
N SER A 226 -7.95 -7.97 -12.18
CA SER A 226 -8.77 -7.22 -13.13
C SER A 226 -9.91 -6.55 -12.38
N GLU A 227 -10.11 -5.26 -12.63
CA GLU A 227 -11.30 -4.53 -12.18
C GLU A 227 -12.55 -5.32 -12.58
N LEU A 228 -13.44 -5.59 -11.62
CA LEU A 228 -14.67 -6.34 -11.88
C LEU A 228 -15.78 -5.40 -12.37
N TYR A 229 -15.95 -4.26 -11.69
CA TYR A 229 -16.96 -3.26 -12.00
C TYR A 229 -16.67 -1.94 -11.29
N ARG A 230 -17.38 -0.87 -11.68
CA ARG A 230 -17.38 0.43 -10.98
C ARG A 230 -18.69 0.62 -10.25
N LEU A 231 -18.62 1.11 -9.02
CA LEU A 231 -19.78 1.54 -8.25
C LEU A 231 -19.90 3.06 -8.26
N GLU A 232 -20.96 3.58 -8.85
CA GLU A 232 -21.32 4.98 -8.76
C GLU A 232 -22.20 5.25 -7.53
N ILE A 233 -21.84 6.28 -6.77
CA ILE A 233 -22.53 6.69 -5.55
C ILE A 233 -23.10 8.08 -5.74
N TRP A 234 -24.40 8.22 -5.49
CA TRP A 234 -25.15 9.46 -5.60
C TRP A 234 -25.82 9.75 -4.26
N LEU A 235 -25.75 10.99 -3.80
CA LEU A 235 -26.42 11.48 -2.59
C LEU A 235 -27.32 12.63 -3.00
N ASN A 236 -28.61 12.57 -2.66
CA ASN A 236 -29.58 13.62 -3.02
C ASN A 236 -29.54 14.00 -4.52
N ASN A 237 -29.40 13.00 -5.40
CA ASN A 237 -29.24 13.14 -6.85
C ASN A 237 -27.98 13.90 -7.32
N VAL A 238 -27.01 14.14 -6.44
CA VAL A 238 -25.67 14.65 -6.80
C VAL A 238 -24.68 13.50 -6.80
N ARG A 239 -23.97 13.28 -7.91
CA ARG A 239 -22.92 12.25 -8.00
C ARG A 239 -21.78 12.59 -7.05
N GLN A 240 -21.49 11.69 -6.13
CA GLN A 240 -20.44 11.87 -5.12
C GLN A 240 -19.14 11.20 -5.56
N ASN A 241 -19.20 9.91 -5.92
CA ASN A 241 -17.99 9.13 -6.17
C ASN A 241 -18.22 8.00 -7.19
N VAL A 242 -17.12 7.47 -7.72
CA VAL A 242 -17.06 6.33 -8.64
C VAL A 242 -15.90 5.46 -8.19
N ILE A 243 -16.22 4.30 -7.62
CA ILE A 243 -15.23 3.46 -6.97
C ILE A 243 -15.01 2.20 -7.82
N PRO A 244 -13.77 1.93 -8.29
CA PRO A 244 -13.46 0.67 -8.94
C PRO A 244 -13.45 -0.47 -7.90
N ILE A 245 -14.14 -1.56 -8.20
CA ILE A 245 -14.29 -2.72 -7.32
C ILE A 245 -13.53 -3.91 -7.91
N TYR A 246 -12.70 -4.52 -7.06
CA TYR A 246 -11.86 -5.66 -7.39
C TYR A 246 -12.26 -6.93 -6.63
N GLN A 247 -13.20 -6.82 -5.68
CA GLN A 247 -13.65 -7.90 -4.82
C GLN A 247 -14.99 -8.45 -5.29
N ASN A 248 -15.19 -9.76 -5.16
CA ASN A 248 -16.45 -10.43 -5.49
C ASN A 248 -17.56 -10.11 -4.48
N GLU A 249 -17.23 -9.70 -3.27
CA GLU A 249 -18.21 -9.32 -2.26
C GLU A 249 -17.78 -7.99 -1.65
N ILE A 250 -18.71 -7.03 -1.59
CA ILE A 250 -18.50 -5.75 -0.93
C ILE A 250 -19.64 -5.46 0.04
N SER A 251 -19.27 -4.97 1.22
CA SER A 251 -20.19 -4.50 2.24
C SER A 251 -20.31 -2.98 2.19
N ILE A 252 -21.54 -2.49 2.28
CA ILE A 252 -21.90 -1.08 2.17
C ILE A 252 -22.74 -0.70 3.38
N GLY A 253 -22.46 0.44 3.98
CA GLY A 253 -23.22 0.97 5.11
C GLY A 253 -22.53 2.16 5.73
N ARG A 254 -22.99 2.58 6.91
CA ARG A 254 -22.40 3.73 7.61
C ARG A 254 -20.99 3.44 8.16
N GLY A 255 -20.70 2.17 8.44
CA GLY A 255 -19.45 1.75 9.07
C GLY A 255 -19.35 2.17 10.55
N SER A 256 -18.47 1.50 11.28
CA SER A 256 -18.09 1.86 12.66
C SER A 256 -16.75 1.22 13.01
N LYS A 257 -16.12 1.65 14.11
CA LYS A 257 -14.88 1.04 14.60
C LYS A 257 -15.03 -0.48 14.87
N SER A 258 -16.20 -0.92 15.33
CA SER A 258 -16.48 -2.33 15.64
C SER A 258 -17.02 -3.14 14.47
N ARG A 259 -17.52 -2.48 13.42
CA ARG A 259 -18.05 -3.09 12.20
C ARG A 259 -17.64 -2.23 11.01
N PRO A 260 -16.43 -2.42 10.47
CA PRO A 260 -16.03 -1.74 9.24
C PRO A 260 -16.84 -2.25 8.06
N VAL A 261 -16.93 -1.44 7.02
CA VAL A 261 -17.53 -1.76 5.72
C VAL A 261 -16.56 -1.35 4.64
N ASP A 262 -16.66 -1.97 3.46
CA ASP A 262 -15.79 -1.66 2.32
C ASP A 262 -16.10 -0.27 1.76
N ILE A 263 -17.39 0.08 1.70
CA ILE A 263 -17.85 1.38 1.18
C ILE A 263 -18.68 2.11 2.25
N PRO A 264 -18.09 3.12 2.91
CA PRO A 264 -18.79 3.92 3.91
C PRO A 264 -19.72 4.96 3.26
N LEU A 265 -20.99 4.93 3.64
CA LEU A 265 -21.99 5.96 3.32
C LEU A 265 -22.18 6.85 4.56
N ALA A 266 -21.53 8.01 4.56
CA ALA A 266 -21.54 8.95 5.69
C ALA A 266 -22.74 9.91 5.67
N GLY A 267 -23.04 10.56 6.80
CA GLY A 267 -24.00 11.66 6.86
C GLY A 267 -25.46 11.27 7.11
N ASP A 268 -25.84 10.01 6.91
CA ASP A 268 -27.21 9.55 7.14
C ASP A 268 -27.29 8.53 8.30
N PRO A 269 -27.90 8.89 9.46
CA PRO A 269 -28.09 8.00 10.60
C PRO A 269 -29.01 6.80 10.32
N GLU A 270 -29.88 6.90 9.32
CA GLU A 270 -30.81 5.83 8.93
C GLU A 270 -30.09 4.64 8.29
N ILE A 271 -28.90 4.89 7.75
CA ILE A 271 -28.05 3.85 7.21
C ILE A 271 -27.44 3.05 8.36
N SER A 272 -27.80 1.77 8.39
CA SER A 272 -27.24 0.78 9.28
C SER A 272 -25.71 0.67 9.11
N ARG A 273 -25.01 0.28 10.18
CA ARG A 273 -23.54 0.15 10.16
C ARG A 273 -23.06 -0.76 9.03
N ARG A 274 -23.75 -1.88 8.84
CA ARG A 274 -23.74 -2.74 7.65
C ARG A 274 -25.17 -2.76 7.14
N HIS A 275 -25.40 -2.30 5.93
CA HIS A 275 -26.75 -2.08 5.39
C HIS A 275 -27.01 -2.96 4.17
N LEU A 276 -26.01 -3.15 3.33
CA LEU A 276 -26.14 -3.85 2.07
C LEU A 276 -24.86 -4.63 1.78
N THR A 277 -24.98 -5.79 1.18
CA THR A 277 -23.86 -6.53 0.60
C THR A 277 -24.12 -6.76 -0.89
N ILE A 278 -23.16 -6.40 -1.74
CA ILE A 278 -23.20 -6.67 -3.19
C ILE A 278 -22.24 -7.82 -3.47
N ILE A 279 -22.74 -8.82 -4.20
CA ILE A 279 -21.99 -10.02 -4.59
C ILE A 279 -21.90 -10.04 -6.12
N ALA A 280 -20.71 -10.25 -6.64
CA ALA A 280 -20.38 -10.38 -8.05
C ALA A 280 -19.74 -11.75 -8.31
N ASP A 281 -20.10 -12.38 -9.43
CA ASP A 281 -19.54 -13.67 -9.89
C ASP A 281 -18.32 -13.48 -10.83
N GLY A 282 -17.90 -12.25 -11.08
CA GLY A 282 -16.84 -11.93 -12.05
C GLY A 282 -17.23 -12.15 -13.52
N ALA A 283 -18.29 -12.91 -13.79
CA ALA A 283 -18.89 -13.10 -15.12
C ALA A 283 -19.98 -12.06 -15.46
N GLY A 284 -20.00 -10.91 -14.78
CA GLY A 284 -20.96 -9.82 -15.01
C GLY A 284 -22.35 -10.00 -14.37
N LYS A 285 -22.53 -11.02 -13.53
CA LYS A 285 -23.75 -11.21 -12.72
C LYS A 285 -23.57 -10.62 -11.34
N PHE A 286 -24.58 -9.89 -10.88
CA PHE A 286 -24.60 -9.24 -9.58
C PHE A 286 -25.81 -9.67 -8.77
N TRP A 287 -25.61 -9.77 -7.47
CA TRP A 287 -26.67 -9.95 -6.49
C TRP A 287 -26.49 -8.96 -5.36
N VAL A 288 -27.60 -8.69 -4.70
CA VAL A 288 -27.62 -7.80 -3.55
C VAL A 288 -28.37 -8.46 -2.41
N VAL A 289 -27.87 -8.25 -1.20
CA VAL A 289 -28.48 -8.69 0.05
C VAL A 289 -28.66 -7.47 0.93
N SER A 290 -29.90 -7.19 1.34
CA SER A 290 -30.17 -6.13 2.33
C SER A 290 -29.99 -6.69 3.73
N GLU A 291 -29.16 -6.05 4.54
CA GLU A 291 -28.86 -6.44 5.93
C GLU A 291 -29.20 -5.31 6.92
N GLY A 292 -29.64 -4.17 6.40
CA GLY A 292 -29.99 -3.00 7.17
C GLY A 292 -31.31 -3.14 7.92
N ARG A 293 -31.47 -2.31 8.95
CA ARG A 293 -32.76 -2.13 9.65
C ARG A 293 -33.80 -1.50 8.73
N ASN A 294 -33.39 -0.54 7.91
CA ASN A 294 -34.24 0.11 6.93
C ASN A 294 -34.09 -0.63 5.58
N PRO A 295 -35.17 -0.77 4.81
CA PRO A 295 -35.12 -1.51 3.55
C PRO A 295 -34.30 -0.74 2.50
N ALA A 296 -33.55 -1.49 1.69
CA ALA A 296 -33.00 -1.01 0.44
C ALA A 296 -33.99 -1.31 -0.69
N ALA A 297 -33.96 -0.58 -1.80
CA ALA A 297 -34.87 -0.78 -2.92
C ALA A 297 -34.14 -0.86 -4.27
N ILE A 298 -34.58 -1.74 -5.16
CA ILE A 298 -34.11 -1.81 -6.56
C ILE A 298 -35.23 -1.31 -7.46
N ASN A 299 -34.98 -0.28 -8.26
CA ASN A 299 -35.96 0.28 -9.20
C ASN A 299 -37.33 0.56 -8.54
N ASN A 300 -37.30 1.08 -7.31
CA ASN A 300 -38.45 1.37 -6.43
C ASN A 300 -39.14 0.14 -5.79
N ASN A 301 -38.64 -1.07 -5.97
CA ASN A 301 -39.13 -2.26 -5.26
C ASN A 301 -38.25 -2.52 -4.03
N GLU A 302 -38.87 -2.56 -2.85
CA GLU A 302 -38.16 -2.85 -1.61
C GLU A 302 -37.62 -4.28 -1.58
N LEU A 303 -36.42 -4.43 -1.02
CA LEU A 303 -35.74 -5.70 -0.81
C LEU A 303 -36.05 -6.20 0.59
N ALA A 304 -36.47 -7.46 0.71
CA ALA A 304 -36.57 -8.12 1.99
C ALA A 304 -35.18 -8.31 2.61
N THR A 305 -35.06 -8.05 3.91
CA THR A 305 -33.81 -8.25 4.65
C THR A 305 -33.39 -9.72 4.60
N GLY A 306 -32.12 -9.97 4.29
CA GLY A 306 -31.52 -11.30 4.17
C GLY A 306 -31.79 -12.03 2.85
N GLN A 307 -32.65 -11.50 1.98
CA GLN A 307 -32.92 -12.12 0.69
C GLN A 307 -31.84 -11.73 -0.34
N LYS A 308 -31.31 -12.71 -1.05
CA LYS A 308 -30.40 -12.51 -2.18
C LYS A 308 -31.21 -12.28 -3.45
N ILE A 309 -31.12 -11.07 -4.01
CA ILE A 309 -31.87 -10.65 -5.20
C ILE A 309 -30.89 -10.32 -6.32
N ALA A 310 -31.20 -10.73 -7.55
CA ALA A 310 -30.37 -10.42 -8.71
C ALA A 310 -30.43 -8.91 -9.02
N LEU A 311 -29.28 -8.31 -9.25
CA LEU A 311 -29.14 -6.88 -9.55
C LEU A 311 -28.67 -6.74 -11.00
N ILE A 312 -29.44 -6.00 -11.80
CA ILE A 312 -29.08 -5.70 -13.19
C ILE A 312 -28.09 -4.52 -13.17
N PRO A 313 -26.97 -4.57 -13.91
CA PRO A 313 -26.08 -3.43 -14.03
C PRO A 313 -26.82 -2.17 -14.51
N GLY A 314 -26.47 -1.01 -13.97
CA GLY A 314 -27.16 0.26 -14.21
C GLY A 314 -28.50 0.43 -13.48
N ALA A 315 -29.06 -0.62 -12.86
CA ALA A 315 -30.28 -0.51 -12.08
C ALA A 315 -30.11 0.46 -10.89
N ARG A 316 -31.19 1.15 -10.55
CA ARG A 316 -31.20 2.11 -9.44
C ARG A 316 -31.34 1.34 -8.13
N LEU A 317 -30.26 1.25 -7.37
CA LEU A 317 -30.26 0.66 -6.03
C LEU A 317 -30.31 1.79 -4.99
N ALA A 318 -31.48 2.03 -4.41
CA ALA A 318 -31.70 3.04 -3.38
C ALA A 318 -31.41 2.48 -1.99
N VAL A 319 -30.65 3.25 -1.21
CA VAL A 319 -30.27 2.95 0.17
C VAL A 319 -30.45 4.24 0.98
N CYS A 320 -31.60 4.39 1.65
CA CYS A 320 -31.97 5.64 2.33
C CYS A 320 -31.80 6.86 1.41
N SER A 321 -31.00 7.85 1.80
CA SER A 321 -30.68 9.05 1.01
C SER A 321 -29.75 8.82 -0.20
N TYR A 322 -29.19 7.62 -0.34
CA TYR A 322 -28.22 7.28 -1.37
C TYR A 322 -28.83 6.49 -2.53
N ILE A 323 -28.26 6.68 -3.71
CA ILE A 323 -28.50 5.86 -4.90
C ILE A 323 -27.17 5.29 -5.37
N LEU A 324 -27.14 3.98 -5.58
CA LEU A 324 -26.01 3.22 -6.04
C LEU A 324 -26.31 2.69 -7.45
N ARG A 325 -25.29 2.67 -8.32
CA ARG A 325 -25.38 2.07 -9.67
C ARG A 325 -24.10 1.31 -9.98
N ILE A 326 -24.26 0.11 -10.53
CA ILE A 326 -23.15 -0.73 -10.98
C ILE A 326 -22.91 -0.48 -12.46
N HIS A 327 -21.66 -0.19 -12.82
CA HIS A 327 -21.20 -0.15 -14.20
C HIS A 327 -20.22 -1.30 -14.42
N PRO A 328 -20.54 -2.27 -15.28
CA PRO A 328 -19.60 -3.34 -15.60
C PRO A 328 -18.42 -2.76 -16.39
N GLN A 329 -17.29 -3.49 -16.37
CA GLN A 329 -16.19 -3.25 -17.32
C GLN A 329 -16.65 -3.51 -18.76
#